data_AF-A0A945TI15-F1
#
_entry.id   AF-A0A945TI15-F1
#
_cell.length_a   1.000
_cell.length_b   1.000
_cell.length_c   1.000
_cell.angle_alpha   90.00
_cell.angle_beta   90.00
_cell.angle_gamma   90.00
#
_symmetry.space_group_name_H-M   'P 1'
#
loop_
_entity.id
_entity.type
_entity.pdbx_description
1 polymer ?
#
loop_
_entity_poly.entity_id
_entity_poly.type
_entity_poly.pdbx_seq_one_letter_code
_entity_poly.pdbx_strand_id
1 'polypeptide(L)'
;MLGTWKGELTQASGNVVEQYSEFYLVSGGNTIYERIIEDGVEMHTTYTNVDGELLVRHYCALGTQPEFEVESSTDKKLSVKLASTVDYHPDHNSFVNSMAWTIDDENSDKVIVDSSVYVNGELQVQQAVIERIH
;
A
#
# COMPACT_ATOMS: atom_id res chain seq x y z
N MET A 1 -6.56 -11.03 1.34
CA MET A 1 -5.58 -10.37 0.46
C MET A 1 -4.80 -11.31 -0.44
N LEU A 2 -4.28 -12.48 0.00
CA LEU A 2 -3.53 -13.39 -0.91
C LEU A 2 -4.26 -13.63 -2.23
N GLY A 3 -3.55 -13.60 -3.35
CA GLY A 3 -4.05 -13.72 -4.72
C GLY A 3 -3.82 -12.47 -5.56
N THR A 4 -4.39 -12.48 -6.75
CA THR A 4 -4.24 -11.43 -7.76
C THR A 4 -5.44 -10.50 -7.77
N TRP A 5 -5.18 -9.21 -7.94
CA TRP A 5 -6.17 -8.14 -7.92
C TRP A 5 -5.88 -7.16 -9.05
N LYS A 6 -6.94 -6.62 -9.64
CA LYS A 6 -6.86 -5.58 -10.67
C LYS A 6 -7.91 -4.52 -10.41
N GLY A 7 -7.59 -3.29 -10.73
CA GLY A 7 -8.54 -2.20 -10.69
C GLY A 7 -7.92 -0.90 -11.17
N GLU A 8 -8.39 0.20 -10.60
CA GLU A 8 -7.99 1.54 -11.01
C GLU A 8 -7.55 2.35 -9.79
N LEU A 9 -6.48 3.12 -9.95
CA LEU A 9 -5.99 4.12 -9.02
C LEU A 9 -6.39 5.50 -9.53
N THR A 10 -7.11 6.26 -8.70
CA THR A 10 -7.39 7.68 -8.91
C THR A 10 -6.37 8.53 -8.14
N GLN A 11 -5.50 9.22 -8.88
CA GLN A 11 -4.47 10.10 -8.35
C GLN A 11 -5.04 11.47 -7.94
N ALA A 12 -4.31 12.22 -7.12
CA ALA A 12 -4.73 13.56 -6.68
C ALA A 12 -4.93 14.57 -7.84
N SER A 13 -4.28 14.35 -8.98
CA SER A 13 -4.46 15.13 -10.21
C SER A 13 -5.80 14.87 -10.92
N GLY A 14 -6.55 13.84 -10.50
CA GLY A 14 -7.73 13.33 -11.19
C GLY A 14 -7.41 12.33 -12.31
N ASN A 15 -6.14 12.02 -12.53
CA ASN A 15 -5.75 10.96 -13.45
C ASN A 15 -6.18 9.60 -12.88
N VAL A 16 -6.67 8.73 -13.77
CA VAL A 16 -7.01 7.34 -13.46
C VAL A 16 -6.06 6.44 -14.21
N VAL A 17 -5.39 5.54 -13.50
CA VAL A 17 -4.44 4.57 -14.07
C VAL A 17 -4.82 3.15 -13.67
N GLU A 18 -4.51 2.18 -14.52
CA GLU A 18 -4.69 0.77 -14.18
C GLU A 18 -3.70 0.39 -13.06
N GLN A 19 -4.22 -0.35 -12.07
CA GLN A 19 -3.44 -0.94 -11.00
C GLN A 19 -3.60 -2.47 -11.01
N TYR A 20 -2.48 -3.15 -10.84
CA TYR A 20 -2.41 -4.58 -10.60
C TYR A 20 -1.67 -4.84 -9.28
N SER A 21 -2.23 -5.68 -8.41
CA SER A 21 -1.58 -6.12 -7.18
C SER A 21 -1.62 -7.65 -7.07
N GLU A 22 -0.48 -8.27 -6.78
CA GLU A 22 -0.38 -9.71 -6.49
C GLU A 22 0.21 -9.91 -5.11
N PHE A 23 -0.57 -10.55 -4.23
CA PHE A 23 -0.18 -10.87 -2.86
C PHE A 23 0.13 -12.35 -2.73
N TYR A 24 1.36 -12.69 -2.33
CA TYR A 24 1.78 -14.08 -2.14
C TYR A 24 2.71 -14.24 -0.94
N LEU A 25 2.75 -15.46 -0.38
CA LEU A 25 3.59 -15.77 0.77
C LEU A 25 5.04 -16.03 0.33
N VAL A 26 5.97 -15.45 1.08
CA VAL A 26 7.41 -15.68 0.95
C VAL A 26 8.02 -15.92 2.34
N SER A 27 9.35 -16.09 2.42
CA SER A 27 10.08 -16.20 3.69
C SER A 27 9.55 -17.30 4.63
N GLY A 28 9.17 -18.44 4.07
CA GLY A 28 8.61 -19.56 4.84
C GLY A 28 7.21 -19.32 5.41
N GLY A 29 6.48 -18.32 4.90
CA GLY A 29 5.12 -17.98 5.34
C GLY A 29 5.03 -16.82 6.33
N ASN A 30 6.15 -16.20 6.70
CA ASN A 30 6.17 -15.08 7.67
C ASN A 30 5.97 -13.70 7.02
N THR A 31 6.10 -13.62 5.70
CA THR A 31 5.99 -12.37 4.95
C THR A 31 5.01 -12.56 3.80
N ILE A 32 4.06 -11.62 3.68
CA ILE A 32 3.32 -11.41 2.43
C ILE A 32 4.13 -10.42 1.60
N TYR A 33 4.40 -10.79 0.36
CA TYR A 33 4.94 -9.90 -0.66
C TYR A 33 3.78 -9.44 -1.54
N GLU A 34 3.65 -8.13 -1.70
CA GLU A 34 2.79 -7.51 -2.69
C GLU A 34 3.65 -6.98 -3.83
N ARG A 35 3.38 -7.50 -5.03
CA ARG A 35 3.86 -6.90 -6.28
C ARG A 35 2.77 -5.97 -6.79
N ILE A 36 3.07 -4.68 -6.90
CA ILE A 36 2.16 -3.65 -7.39
C ILE A 36 2.67 -3.16 -8.75
N ILE A 37 1.79 -2.99 -9.72
CA ILE A 37 2.09 -2.34 -10.98
C ILE A 37 1.05 -1.25 -11.20
N GLU A 38 1.50 -0.01 -11.30
CA GLU A 38 0.66 1.17 -11.56
C GLU A 38 1.25 1.90 -12.77
N ASP A 39 0.44 2.11 -13.81
CA ASP A 39 0.89 2.76 -15.06
C ASP A 39 2.19 2.15 -15.65
N GLY A 40 2.33 0.83 -15.55
CA GLY A 40 3.49 0.07 -16.01
C GLY A 40 4.74 0.16 -15.12
N VAL A 41 4.68 0.91 -14.02
CA VAL A 41 5.76 1.00 -13.03
C VAL A 41 5.55 -0.04 -11.93
N GLU A 42 6.53 -0.91 -11.74
CA GLU A 42 6.49 -1.95 -10.73
C GLU A 42 7.06 -1.46 -9.38
N MET A 43 6.32 -1.69 -8.32
CA MET A 43 6.63 -1.37 -6.92
C MET A 43 6.33 -2.57 -6.04
N HIS A 44 6.80 -2.53 -4.80
CA HIS A 44 6.63 -3.65 -3.87
C HIS A 44 6.25 -3.21 -2.48
N THR A 45 5.44 -4.00 -1.80
CA THR A 45 5.19 -3.83 -0.36
C THR A 45 5.37 -5.17 0.33
N THR A 46 6.10 -5.19 1.44
CA THR A 46 6.25 -6.37 2.28
C THR A 46 5.50 -6.18 3.58
N TYR A 47 4.77 -7.20 3.99
CA TYR A 47 4.02 -7.27 5.25
C TYR A 47 4.60 -8.44 6.04
N THR A 48 5.44 -8.17 7.03
CA THR A 48 6.19 -9.19 7.76
C THR A 48 5.77 -9.23 9.21
N ASN A 49 5.47 -10.42 9.72
CA ASN A 49 5.31 -10.64 11.14
C ASN A 49 6.69 -10.73 11.80
N VAL A 50 7.00 -9.79 12.68
CA VAL A 50 8.20 -9.74 13.50
C VAL A 50 7.75 -9.85 14.96
N ASP A 51 7.94 -11.03 15.56
CA ASP A 51 7.62 -11.29 16.98
C ASP A 51 6.18 -10.93 17.41
N GLY A 52 5.21 -11.09 16.49
CA GLY A 52 3.81 -10.79 16.72
C GLY A 52 3.38 -9.38 16.28
N GLU A 53 4.33 -8.55 15.86
CA GLU A 53 4.09 -7.21 15.33
C GLU A 53 4.17 -7.20 13.80
N LEU A 54 3.30 -6.43 13.15
CA LEU A 54 3.29 -6.30 11.71
C LEU A 54 4.19 -5.14 11.28
N LEU A 55 5.32 -5.48 10.65
CA LEU A 55 6.18 -4.52 9.97
C LEU A 55 5.79 -4.43 8.49
N VAL A 56 5.44 -3.23 8.05
CA VAL A 56 5.16 -2.96 6.63
C VAL A 56 6.27 -2.10 6.05
N ARG A 57 6.82 -2.50 4.89
CA ARG A 57 7.80 -1.70 4.14
C ARG A 57 7.38 -1.61 2.69
N HIS A 58 7.34 -0.40 2.14
CA HIS A 58 7.01 -0.16 0.75
C HIS A 58 8.26 0.28 -0.02
N TYR A 59 8.48 -0.25 -1.21
CA TYR A 59 9.57 0.07 -2.12
C TYR A 59 8.96 0.85 -3.28
N CYS A 60 9.07 2.17 -3.19
CA CYS A 60 8.33 3.10 -4.03
C CYS A 60 9.08 3.43 -5.34
N ALA A 61 8.32 3.74 -6.39
CA ALA A 61 8.83 4.32 -7.63
C ALA A 61 9.58 5.66 -7.41
N LEU A 62 9.30 6.35 -6.31
CA LEU A 62 9.95 7.60 -5.91
C LEU A 62 11.39 7.40 -5.39
N GLY A 63 11.88 6.16 -5.32
CA GLY A 63 13.23 5.83 -4.82
C GLY A 63 13.34 5.81 -3.30
N THR A 64 12.22 5.92 -2.59
CA THR A 64 12.13 5.81 -1.13
C THR A 64 11.63 4.43 -0.70
N GLN A 65 11.93 4.08 0.55
CA GLN A 65 11.58 2.78 1.14
C GLN A 65 10.91 2.94 2.51
N PRO A 66 9.77 3.65 2.61
CA PRO A 66 9.14 3.92 3.90
C PRO A 66 8.76 2.65 4.63
N GLU A 67 9.06 2.63 5.92
CA GLU A 67 8.54 1.67 6.88
C GLU A 67 7.32 2.26 7.57
N PHE A 68 6.35 1.42 7.89
CA PHE A 68 5.11 1.82 8.50
C PHE A 68 4.82 1.04 9.76
N GLU A 69 4.20 1.72 10.70
CA GLU A 69 3.58 1.14 11.88
C GLU A 69 2.07 0.97 11.64
N VAL A 70 1.48 -0.07 12.24
CA VAL A 70 0.02 -0.27 12.20
C VAL A 70 -0.66 0.83 13.00
N GLU A 71 -1.57 1.55 12.35
CA GLU A 71 -2.44 2.52 13.01
C GLU A 71 -3.76 1.89 13.45
N SER A 72 -4.33 1.00 12.63
CA SER A 72 -5.55 0.27 12.95
C SER A 72 -5.58 -1.08 12.24
N SER A 73 -6.09 -2.11 12.91
CA SER A 73 -6.28 -3.43 12.32
C SER A 73 -7.58 -4.06 12.83
N THR A 74 -8.45 -4.42 11.91
CA THR A 74 -9.70 -5.17 12.13
C THR A 74 -9.83 -6.24 11.05
N ASP A 75 -10.86 -7.09 11.13
CA ASP A 75 -11.10 -8.15 10.14
C ASP A 75 -11.35 -7.60 8.71
N LYS A 76 -11.75 -6.33 8.58
CA LYS A 76 -12.07 -5.69 7.30
C LYS A 76 -11.17 -4.52 6.93
N LYS A 77 -10.32 -4.05 7.84
CA LYS A 77 -9.49 -2.86 7.63
C LYS A 77 -8.10 -3.03 8.19
N LEU A 78 -7.10 -2.67 7.41
CA LEU A 78 -5.74 -2.45 7.87
C LEU A 78 -5.37 -1.02 7.49
N SER A 79 -4.94 -0.19 8.44
CA SER A 79 -4.30 1.10 8.15
C SER A 79 -2.92 1.16 8.76
N VAL A 80 -2.00 1.75 8.00
CA VAL A 80 -0.60 1.93 8.37
C VAL A 80 -0.20 3.37 8.10
N LYS A 81 0.70 3.89 8.92
CA LYS A 81 1.26 5.23 8.80
C LYS A 81 2.77 5.17 8.94
N LEU A 82 3.47 6.15 8.37
CA LEU A 82 4.92 6.21 8.41
C LEU A 82 5.40 5.98 9.84
N ALA A 83 6.33 5.05 10.00
CA ALA A 83 6.89 4.70 11.29
C ALA A 83 7.62 5.92 11.87
N SER A 84 7.47 6.12 13.17
CA SER A 84 8.07 7.26 13.88
C SER A 84 9.61 7.24 13.89
N THR A 85 10.19 6.09 13.58
CA THR A 85 11.62 5.84 13.47
C THR A 85 12.22 6.21 12.12
N VAL A 86 11.39 6.50 11.11
CA VAL A 86 11.85 6.83 9.76
C VAL A 86 12.07 8.34 9.63
N ASP A 87 13.28 8.72 9.22
CA ASP A 87 13.68 10.12 9.01
C ASP A 87 13.36 10.59 7.58
N TYR A 88 12.07 10.65 7.25
CA TYR A 88 11.60 11.26 6.01
C TYR A 88 10.91 12.61 6.30
N HIS A 89 11.32 13.62 5.55
CA HIS A 89 10.77 14.98 5.66
C HIS A 89 10.20 15.43 4.32
N PRO A 90 8.95 15.92 4.25
CA PRO A 90 8.32 16.34 2.99
C PRO A 90 9.13 17.35 2.17
N ASP A 91 9.85 18.25 2.85
CA ASP A 91 10.70 19.27 2.21
C ASP A 91 11.92 18.70 1.47
N HIS A 92 12.28 17.45 1.76
CA HIS A 92 13.51 16.81 1.27
C HIS A 92 13.25 15.48 0.55
N ASN A 93 12.11 14.85 0.82
CA ASN A 93 11.80 13.50 0.37
C ASN A 93 10.39 13.45 -0.20
N SER A 94 10.23 12.68 -1.28
CA SER A 94 8.91 12.25 -1.74
C SER A 94 8.70 10.78 -1.36
N PHE A 95 7.64 10.50 -0.62
CA PHE A 95 7.41 9.19 0.00
C PHE A 95 5.93 8.94 0.28
N VAL A 96 5.55 7.67 0.29
CA VAL A 96 4.24 7.24 0.78
C VAL A 96 4.20 7.43 2.30
N ASN A 97 3.21 8.18 2.77
CA ASN A 97 3.05 8.57 4.17
C ASN A 97 2.06 7.67 4.92
N SER A 98 1.01 7.19 4.25
CA SER A 98 0.08 6.23 4.83
C SER A 98 -0.62 5.41 3.76
N MET A 99 -1.11 4.24 4.15
CA MET A 99 -1.95 3.37 3.33
C MET A 99 -3.05 2.75 4.20
N ALA A 100 -4.23 2.53 3.64
CA ALA A 100 -5.30 1.81 4.28
C ALA A 100 -6.03 0.91 3.28
N TRP A 101 -6.12 -0.38 3.60
CA TRP A 101 -6.88 -1.37 2.85
C TRP A 101 -8.20 -1.61 3.58
N THR A 102 -9.31 -1.37 2.89
CA THR A 102 -10.67 -1.60 3.40
C THR A 102 -11.38 -2.61 2.49
N ILE A 103 -11.72 -3.77 3.03
CA ILE A 103 -12.51 -4.79 2.35
C ILE A 103 -13.95 -4.31 2.30
N ASP A 104 -14.56 -4.36 1.11
CA ASP A 104 -15.96 -3.96 0.91
C ASP A 104 -16.90 -4.85 1.75
N ASP A 105 -17.94 -4.22 2.31
CA ASP A 105 -18.84 -4.89 3.24
C ASP A 105 -19.72 -5.95 2.57
N GLU A 106 -20.04 -5.74 1.30
CA GLU A 106 -20.94 -6.58 0.51
C GLU A 106 -20.17 -7.57 -0.38
N ASN A 107 -18.92 -7.23 -0.74
CA ASN A 107 -18.07 -8.04 -1.61
C ASN A 107 -16.64 -8.21 -1.06
N SER A 108 -16.31 -9.39 -0.53
CA SER A 108 -14.96 -9.70 -0.04
C SER A 108 -13.88 -9.74 -1.12
N ASP A 109 -14.27 -9.76 -2.40
CA ASP A 109 -13.40 -9.71 -3.56
C ASP A 109 -13.24 -8.29 -4.12
N LYS A 110 -13.62 -7.28 -3.34
CA LYS A 110 -13.38 -5.86 -3.62
C LYS A 110 -12.70 -5.18 -2.43
N VAL A 111 -11.65 -4.43 -2.70
CA VAL A 111 -10.86 -3.69 -1.71
C VAL A 111 -10.66 -2.26 -2.17
N ILE A 112 -10.89 -1.32 -1.24
CA ILE A 112 -10.55 0.10 -1.40
C ILE A 112 -9.20 0.32 -0.72
N VAL A 113 -8.25 0.88 -1.46
CA VAL A 113 -6.91 1.23 -0.96
C VAL A 113 -6.77 2.74 -0.96
N ASP A 114 -6.86 3.36 0.21
CA ASP A 114 -6.57 4.77 0.38
C ASP A 114 -5.07 4.94 0.65
N SER A 115 -4.43 5.92 0.01
CA SER A 115 -3.04 6.25 0.25
C SER A 115 -2.82 7.75 0.34
N SER A 116 -1.82 8.14 1.14
CA SER A 116 -1.32 9.50 1.14
C SER A 116 0.18 9.51 0.81
N VAL A 117 0.59 10.44 -0.04
CA VAL A 117 1.95 10.51 -0.58
C VAL A 117 2.41 11.95 -0.53
N TYR A 118 3.59 12.21 0.03
CA TYR A 118 4.26 13.49 -0.13
C TYR A 118 5.02 13.49 -1.45
N VAL A 119 4.77 14.50 -2.29
CA VAL A 119 5.49 14.73 -3.54
C VAL A 119 5.91 16.20 -3.58
N ASN A 120 7.22 16.45 -3.57
CA ASN A 120 7.79 17.81 -3.55
C ASN A 120 7.22 18.69 -2.42
N GLY A 121 7.07 18.15 -1.20
CA GLY A 121 6.54 18.86 -0.04
C GLY A 121 5.01 18.93 0.04
N GLU A 122 4.27 18.56 -1.01
CA GLU A 122 2.82 18.59 -1.02
C GLU A 122 2.22 17.22 -0.71
N LEU A 123 1.22 17.19 0.18
CA LEU A 123 0.48 15.98 0.48
C LEU A 123 -0.57 15.72 -0.61
N GLN A 124 -0.48 14.56 -1.23
CA GLN A 124 -1.42 14.07 -2.23
C GLN A 124 -2.16 12.87 -1.66
N VAL A 125 -3.48 12.83 -1.84
CA VAL A 125 -4.31 11.69 -1.45
C VAL A 125 -4.78 11.00 -2.71
N GLN A 126 -4.70 9.67 -2.71
CA GLN A 126 -5.06 8.84 -3.85
C GLN A 126 -5.87 7.65 -3.35
N GLN A 127 -6.72 7.11 -4.22
CA GLN A 127 -7.56 5.97 -3.89
C GLN A 127 -7.55 4.98 -5.03
N ALA A 128 -7.28 3.72 -4.72
CA ALA A 128 -7.49 2.61 -5.64
C ALA A 128 -8.71 1.80 -5.23
N VAL A 129 -9.42 1.28 -6.23
CA VAL A 129 -10.46 0.26 -6.04
C VAL A 129 -10.03 -0.95 -6.85
N ILE A 130 -9.71 -2.05 -6.16
CA ILE A 130 -9.21 -3.28 -6.78
C ILE A 130 -10.16 -4.45 -6.51
N GLU A 131 -10.31 -5.31 -7.51
CA GLU A 131 -11.13 -6.52 -7.45
C GLU A 131 -10.29 -7.76 -7.70
N ARG A 132 -10.63 -8.87 -7.05
CA ARG A 132 -9.92 -10.13 -7.19
C ARG A 132 -10.10 -10.71 -8.59
N ILE A 133 -9.02 -11.23 -9.16
CA ILE A 133 -9.04 -12.00 -10.40
C ILE A 133 -9.02 -13.49 -10.07
N HIS A 134 -9.91 -14.26 -10.70
CA HIS A 134 -10.01 -15.73 -10.58
C HIS A 134 -9.41 -16.46 -11.79
#